data_AF-A0A067FMC5-F1
#
_entry.id   AF-A0A067FMC5-F1
#
_cell.length_a   1.000
_cell.length_b   1.000
_cell.length_c   1.000
_cell.angle_alpha   90.00
_cell.angle_beta   90.00
_cell.angle_gamma   90.00
#
_symmetry.space_group_name_H-M   'P 1'
#
loop_
_entity.id
_entity.type
_entity.pdbx_description
1 polymer ?
#
loop_
_entity_poly.entity_id
_entity_poly.type
_entity_poly.pdbx_seq_one_letter_code
_entity_poly.pdbx_strand_id
1 'polypeptide(L)' 'MDGAPYLRKIDLKVYTCYPELLNALENMFQLTIGKYSEREGYNGSDYAPTYEDKDGDWMLVGDVPWE' A
#
# COMPACT_ATOMS: atom_id res chain seq x y z
N MET A 1 3.89 -13.89 7.43
CA MET A 1 5.29 -13.50 7.17
C MET A 1 5.95 -13.25 8.51
N ASP A 2 7.11 -13.89 8.75
CA ASP A 2 7.97 -13.60 9.90
C ASP A 2 8.28 -12.11 9.95
N GLY A 3 7.67 -11.45 10.94
CA GLY A 3 7.58 -10.01 11.03
C GLY A 3 8.85 -9.41 11.62
N ALA A 4 9.68 -8.81 10.76
CA ALA A 4 10.52 -7.73 11.24
C ALA A 4 9.59 -6.62 11.75
N PRO A 5 9.70 -6.17 13.01
CA PRO A 5 8.84 -5.12 13.55
C PRO A 5 9.18 -3.80 12.87
N TYR A 6 8.41 -3.45 11.84
CA TYR A 6 8.50 -2.14 11.20
C TYR A 6 7.67 -1.14 12.01
N LEU A 7 8.31 -0.48 12.99
CA LEU A 7 7.73 0.55 13.85
C LEU A 7 7.56 1.90 13.12
N ARG A 8 6.96 1.91 11.94
CA ARG A 8 6.72 3.14 11.18
C ARG A 8 5.23 3.44 11.10
N LYS A 9 4.88 4.69 11.41
CA LYS A 9 3.55 5.26 11.17
C LYS A 9 3.69 6.29 10.08
N ILE A 10 2.76 6.27 9.13
CA ILE A 10 2.70 7.21 8.02
C ILE A 10 1.37 7.95 8.16
N ASP A 11 1.38 9.26 8.00
CA ASP A 11 0.16 10.05 7.94
C ASP A 11 -0.39 10.02 6.51
N LEU A 12 -1.52 9.35 6.32
CA LEU A 12 -2.18 9.23 5.02
C LEU A 12 -2.67 10.60 4.49
N LYS A 13 -2.91 11.59 5.37
CA LYS A 13 -3.41 12.92 4.98
C LYS A 13 -2.39 13.77 4.25
N VAL A 14 -1.12 13.39 4.28
CA VAL A 14 -0.04 14.10 3.56
C VAL A 14 -0.12 13.80 2.06
N TYR A 15 -0.74 12.70 1.67
CA TYR A 15 -0.87 12.29 0.29
C TYR A 15 -2.21 12.72 -0.29
N THR A 16 -2.21 13.04 -1.58
CA THR A 16 -3.40 13.49 -2.31
C THR A 16 -3.97 12.42 -3.24
N CYS A 17 -3.22 11.33 -3.45
CA CYS A 17 -3.66 10.19 -4.26
C CYS A 17 -2.81 8.94 -3.98
N TYR A 18 -3.32 7.77 -4.38
CA TYR A 18 -2.61 6.49 -4.25
C TYR A 18 -1.21 6.46 -4.88
N PRO A 19 -0.98 6.98 -6.10
CA PRO A 19 0.37 7.00 -6.68
C PRO A 19 1.41 7.70 -5.80
N GLU A 20 1.02 8.75 -5.09
CA GLU A 20 1.90 9.52 -4.20
C GLU A 20 2.25 8.71 -2.94
N LEU A 21 1.25 8.06 -2.35
CA LEU A 21 1.43 7.14 -1.22
C LEU A 21 2.35 5.97 -1.61
N LEU A 22 2.09 5.33 -2.76
CA LEU A 22 2.88 4.20 -3.25
C LEU A 22 4.34 4.60 -3.48
N ASN A 23 4.59 5.72 -4.16
CA ASN A 23 5.94 6.22 -4.36
C ASN A 23 6.65 6.52 -3.03
N ALA A 24 5.95 7.06 -2.03
CA ALA A 24 6.53 7.26 -0.71
C ALA A 24 6.86 5.94 -0.01
N LEU A 25 5.99 4.94 -0.10
CA LEU A 25 6.23 3.59 0.44
C LEU A 25 7.44 2.92 -0.23
N GLU A 26 7.54 2.98 -1.56
CA GLU A 26 8.70 2.48 -2.30
C GLU A 26 10.01 3.12 -1.80
N ASN A 27 10.02 4.45 -1.64
CA ASN A 27 11.19 5.18 -1.14
C ASN A 27 11.50 4.87 0.33
N MET A 28 10.48 4.73 1.18
CA MET A 28 10.65 4.46 2.61
C MET A 28 11.19 3.07 2.88
N PHE A 29 10.73 2.08 2.13
CA PHE A 29 11.06 0.67 2.33
C PHE A 29 12.07 0.14 1.32
N GLN A 30 12.54 0.98 0.39
CA GLN A 30 13.46 0.61 -0.69
C GLN A 30 13.01 -0.64 -1.45
N LEU A 31 11.69 -0.73 -1.69
CA LEU A 31 11.05 -1.84 -2.39
C LEU A 31 10.36 -1.32 -3.64
N THR A 32 10.08 -2.23 -4.57
CA THR A 32 9.31 -1.94 -5.78
C THR A 32 7.91 -2.51 -5.59
N ILE A 33 6.90 -1.66 -5.69
CA ILE A 33 5.49 -2.05 -5.70
C ILE A 33 5.06 -2.19 -7.16
N GLY A 34 4.42 -3.31 -7.48
CA GLY A 34 3.92 -3.60 -8.81
C GLY A 34 2.87 -2.60 -9.28
N LYS A 35 2.44 -2.72 -10.53
CA LYS A 35 1.30 -1.92 -11.00
C LYS A 35 0.00 -2.53 -10.49
N TYR A 36 -0.86 -1.68 -9.94
CA TYR A 36 -2.22 -2.07 -9.62
C TYR A 36 -3.04 -2.30 -10.89
N SER A 37 -3.78 -3.41 -10.90
CA SER A 37 -4.74 -3.82 -11.93
C SER A 37 -6.00 -4.33 -11.24
N GLU A 38 -7.17 -3.82 -11.58
CA GLU A 38 -8.44 -4.24 -10.96
C GLU A 38 -8.73 -5.75 -11.17
N ARG A 39 -8.13 -6.39 -12.18
CA ARG A 39 -8.32 -7.82 -12.48
C ARG A 39 -7.37 -8.74 -11.73
N GLU A 40 -6.18 -8.25 -11.39
CA GLU A 40 -5.07 -9.09 -10.91
C GLU A 40 -4.41 -8.55 -9.63
N GLY A 41 -4.85 -7.40 -9.13
CA GLY A 41 -4.22 -6.67 -8.04
C GLY A 41 -2.87 -6.09 -8.45
N TYR A 42 -1.91 -6.11 -7.52
CA TYR A 42 -0.54 -5.65 -7.77
C TYR A 42 0.25 -6.72 -8.53
N ASN A 43 0.55 -6.47 -9.81
CA ASN A 43 1.33 -7.36 -10.66
C ASN A 43 2.72 -6.75 -10.93
N GLY A 44 3.78 -7.55 -10.76
CA GLY A 44 5.18 -7.13 -10.98
C GLY A 44 6.05 -6.96 -9.73
N SER A 45 5.57 -7.32 -8.54
CA SER A 45 6.36 -7.38 -7.31
C SER A 45 5.95 -8.54 -6.41
N ASP A 46 6.88 -9.03 -5.58
CA ASP A 46 6.59 -10.04 -4.55
C ASP A 46 5.80 -9.47 -3.35
N TYR A 47 5.57 -8.15 -3.35
CA TYR A 47 4.88 -7.42 -2.28
C TYR A 47 3.58 -6.82 -2.79
N ALA A 48 2.50 -7.00 -2.02
CA ALA A 48 1.22 -6.37 -2.24
C ALA A 48 0.90 -5.44 -1.07
N PRO A 49 0.79 -4.11 -1.28
CA PRO A 49 0.42 -3.19 -0.23
C PRO A 49 -1.05 -3.39 0.16
N THR A 50 -1.27 -3.66 1.44
CA THR A 50 -2.60 -3.86 2.05
C THR A 50 -2.77 -2.94 3.24
N TYR A 51 -4.02 -2.60 3.56
CA TYR A 51 -4.38 -1.87 4.76
C TYR A 51 -5.58 -2.51 5.44
N GLU A 52 -5.67 -2.35 6.75
CA GLU A 52 -6.83 -2.75 7.54
C GLU A 52 -7.84 -1.60 7.52
N ASP A 53 -9.08 -1.89 7.14
CA ASP A 53 -10.15 -0.91 7.18
C ASP A 53 -10.74 -0.74 8.60
N LYS A 54 -11.80 0.05 8.72
CA LYS A 54 -12.46 0.31 10.01
C LYS A 54 -13.13 -0.93 10.63
N ASP A 55 -13.45 -1.92 9.80
CA ASP A 55 -14.16 -3.14 10.18
C ASP A 55 -13.17 -4.29 10.50
N GLY A 56 -11.86 -4.05 10.27
CA GLY A 56 -10.78 -5.01 10.52
C GLY A 56 -10.45 -5.86 9.30
N ASP A 57 -11.01 -5.52 8.14
CA ASP A 57 -10.81 -6.27 6.91
C ASP A 57 -9.55 -5.79 6.18
N TRP A 58 -8.78 -6.75 5.67
CA TRP A 58 -7.58 -6.47 4.88
C TRP A 58 -7.98 -6.17 3.44
N MET A 59 -7.74 -4.93 3.02
CA MET A 59 -8.04 -4.41 1.69
C MET A 59 -6.74 -4.12 0.92
N LEU A 60 -6.76 -4.23 -0.41
CA LEU A 60 -5.63 -3.79 -1.22
C LEU A 60 -5.66 -2.27 -1.38
N VAL A 61 -4.47 -1.66 -1.35
CA VAL A 61 -4.34 -0.23 -1.64
C VAL A 61 -4.84 0.02 -3.07
N GLY A 62 -5.88 0.84 -3.24
CA GLY A 62 -6.49 1.12 -4.55
C GLY A 62 -7.83 0.42 -4.82
N ASP A 63 -8.29 -0.47 -3.93
CA ASP A 63 -9.64 -1.07 -4.01
C ASP A 63 -10.76 -0.04 -3.75
N VAL A 64 -10.48 0.92 -2.86
CA VAL A 64 -11.40 2.02 -2.50
C VAL A 64 -10.92 3.29 -3.20
N PRO A 65 -11.81 4.20 -3.64
CA PRO A 65 -11.40 5.50 -4.19
C PRO A 65 -10.71 6.36 -3.12
N TRP A 66 -9.74 7.18 -3.56
CA TRP A 66 -9.13 8.24 -2.75
C TRP A 66 -10.09 9.43 -2.72
N GLU A 67 -10.54 9.85 -1.54
CA GLU A 67 -11.40 11.06 -1.34
C GLU A 67 -10.59 12.35 -1.22
#